data_AF-A0A4U9TSD0-F1
#
_entry.id   AF-A0A4U9TSD0-F1
#
_cell.length_a   1.000
_cell.length_b   1.000
_cell.length_c   1.000
_cell.angle_alpha   90.00
_cell.angle_beta   90.00
_cell.angle_gamma   90.00
#
_symmetry.space_group_name_H-M   'P 1'
#
loop_
_entity.id
_entity.type
_entity.pdbx_description
1 polymer ?
#
loop_
_entity_poly.entity_id
_entity_poly.type
_entity_poly.pdbx_seq_one_letter_code
_entity_poly.pdbx_strand_id
1 'polypeptide(L)'
;MGISVRALLRNNVEPYEQLGLAGRRLHRRATESTFMLQHPILINRPIVVTPLGTRLCRPSETVLDILPDSANRGIAKEDGEKIVDVSGKRIK
;
A
#
# COMPACT_ATOMS: atom_id res chain seq x y z
N MET A 1 -7.43 7.32 0.15
CA MET A 1 -6.00 6.94 0.27
C MET A 1 -5.15 8.02 0.94
N GLY A 2 -5.33 9.33 0.70
CA GLY A 2 -4.78 10.39 1.56
C GLY A 2 -3.25 10.51 1.66
N ILE A 3 -2.50 9.78 0.83
CA ILE A 3 -1.03 9.80 0.78
C ILE A 3 -0.54 10.66 -0.39
N SER A 4 0.73 11.08 -0.34
CA SER A 4 1.37 11.73 -1.47
C SER A 4 1.63 10.74 -2.60
N VAL A 5 1.70 11.24 -3.84
CA VAL A 5 2.09 10.46 -5.03
C VAL A 5 3.46 9.78 -4.81
N ARG A 6 4.40 10.52 -4.23
CA ARG A 6 5.72 9.98 -3.84
C ARG A 6 5.65 8.82 -2.86
N ALA A 7 4.73 8.85 -1.88
CA ALA A 7 4.55 7.74 -0.94
C ALA A 7 3.97 6.48 -1.60
N LEU A 8 3.39 6.62 -2.80
CA LEU A 8 2.91 5.49 -3.61
C LEU A 8 4.03 4.86 -4.46
N LEU A 9 5.19 5.52 -4.60
CA LEU A 9 6.29 4.97 -5.37
C LEU A 9 6.87 3.74 -4.65
N ARG A 10 7.10 2.68 -5.43
CA ARG A 10 7.83 1.51 -5.02
C ARG A 10 9.32 1.78 -5.19
N ASN A 11 10.05 1.67 -4.09
CA ASN A 11 11.51 1.77 -4.08
C ASN A 11 12.13 0.39 -4.39
N ASN A 12 13.45 0.35 -4.57
CA ASN A 12 14.22 -0.88 -4.86
C ASN A 12 13.69 -1.65 -6.06
N VAL A 13 13.31 -0.91 -7.10
CA VAL A 13 12.93 -1.44 -8.41
C VAL A 13 13.72 -0.67 -9.45
N GLU A 14 14.08 -1.35 -10.53
CA GLU A 14 15.00 -0.82 -11.55
C GLU A 14 14.58 0.58 -12.08
N PRO A 15 13.31 0.85 -12.45
CA PRO A 15 12.94 2.18 -12.94
C PRO A 15 13.05 3.28 -11.86
N TYR A 16 12.90 2.94 -10.58
CA TYR A 16 13.01 3.92 -9.50
C TYR A 16 14.45 4.44 -9.37
N GLU A 17 15.41 3.54 -9.54
CA GLU A 17 16.85 3.84 -9.47
C GLU A 17 17.34 4.51 -10.76
N GLN A 18 17.00 3.97 -11.93
CA GLN A 18 17.42 4.50 -13.24
C GLN A 18 16.87 5.91 -13.52
N LEU A 19 15.63 6.18 -13.11
CA LEU A 19 15.01 7.50 -13.26
C LEU A 19 15.41 8.48 -12.14
N GLY A 20 16.26 8.06 -11.19
CA GLY A 20 16.75 8.91 -10.11
C GLY A 20 15.65 9.42 -9.16
N LEU A 21 14.58 8.64 -8.96
CA LEU A 21 13.38 9.12 -8.26
C LEU A 21 13.61 9.39 -6.76
N ALA A 22 14.71 8.88 -6.20
CA ALA A 22 15.15 9.17 -4.84
C ALA A 22 15.48 10.66 -4.58
N GLY A 23 15.78 11.44 -5.62
CA GLY A 23 16.21 12.84 -5.47
C GLY A 23 15.15 13.78 -4.89
N ARG A 24 15.58 14.75 -4.06
CA ARG A 24 14.73 15.79 -3.42
C ARG A 24 13.99 16.73 -4.40
N ARG A 25 14.34 16.70 -5.69
CA ARG A 25 13.95 17.70 -6.70
C ARG A 25 13.05 17.17 -7.82
N LEU A 26 12.23 16.14 -7.56
CA LEU A 26 11.09 15.88 -8.45
C LEU A 26 10.09 17.03 -8.27
N HIS A 27 10.30 18.11 -9.02
CA HIS A 27 9.63 19.39 -8.82
C HIS A 27 8.13 19.38 -9.19
N ARG A 28 7.52 18.22 -9.51
CA ARG A 28 6.13 18.18 -9.97
C ARG A 28 5.43 16.83 -9.73
N ARG A 29 4.28 16.87 -9.03
CA ARG A 29 3.34 15.74 -8.86
C ARG A 29 2.91 15.09 -10.19
N ALA A 30 2.79 15.89 -11.25
CA ALA A 30 2.42 15.42 -12.59
C ALA A 30 3.46 14.44 -13.14
N THR A 31 4.75 14.72 -12.92
CA THR A 31 5.85 13.89 -13.44
C THR A 31 5.92 12.53 -12.76
N GLU A 32 5.73 12.47 -11.43
CA GLU A 32 5.72 11.21 -10.67
C GLU A 32 4.57 10.29 -11.11
N SER A 33 3.39 10.85 -11.36
CA SER A 33 2.22 10.09 -11.83
C SER A 33 2.42 9.55 -13.25
N THR A 34 3.02 10.36 -14.14
CA THR A 34 3.36 9.92 -15.50
C THR A 34 4.35 8.75 -15.49
N PHE A 35 5.38 8.78 -14.64
CA PHE A 35 6.31 7.66 -14.52
C PHE A 35 5.62 6.37 -14.05
N MET A 36 4.68 6.45 -13.11
CA MET A 36 3.91 5.27 -12.69
C MET A 36 3.03 4.70 -13.80
N LEU A 37 2.49 5.54 -14.68
CA LEU A 37 1.72 5.08 -15.85
C LEU A 37 2.61 4.42 -16.90
N GLN A 38 3.83 4.94 -17.09
CA GLN A 38 4.82 4.37 -18.02
C GLN A 38 5.48 3.10 -17.47
N HIS A 39 5.70 3.04 -16.16
CA HIS A 39 6.34 1.94 -15.47
C HIS A 39 5.47 1.47 -14.28
N PRO A 40 4.44 0.64 -14.51
CA PRO A 40 3.51 0.22 -13.45
C PRO A 40 4.17 -0.46 -12.25
N ILE A 41 5.39 -1.01 -12.42
CA ILE A 41 6.19 -1.56 -11.32
C ILE A 41 6.54 -0.51 -10.24
N LEU A 42 6.52 0.77 -10.58
CA LEU A 42 6.69 1.88 -9.65
C LEU A 42 5.49 2.05 -8.72
N ILE A 43 4.34 1.42 -8.97
CA ILE A 43 3.18 1.53 -8.09
C ILE A 43 3.35 0.53 -6.94
N ASN A 44 3.44 1.05 -5.71
CA ASN A 44 3.53 0.22 -4.51
C ASN A 44 2.22 -0.56 -4.30
N ARG A 45 2.32 -1.77 -3.74
CA ARG A 45 1.24 -2.77 -3.72
C ARG A 45 1.07 -3.43 -2.34
N PRO A 46 -0.10 -3.98 -2.00
CA PRO A 46 -1.36 -3.88 -2.76
C PRO A 46 -2.09 -2.56 -2.46
N ILE A 47 -2.76 -2.01 -3.47
CA ILE A 47 -3.79 -0.98 -3.29
C ILE A 47 -5.12 -1.71 -3.27
N VAL A 48 -5.92 -1.48 -2.22
CA VAL A 48 -7.24 -2.10 -2.05
C VAL A 48 -8.30 -1.01 -2.06
N VAL A 49 -9.37 -1.26 -2.82
CA VAL A 49 -10.54 -0.38 -2.93
C VAL A 49 -11.76 -1.16 -2.44
N THR A 50 -12.53 -0.56 -1.55
CA THR A 50 -13.81 -1.05 -1.04
C THR A 50 -14.81 0.11 -0.97
N PRO A 51 -16.11 -0.16 -0.74
CA PRO A 51 -17.08 0.92 -0.48
C PRO A 51 -16.74 1.79 0.74
N LEU A 52 -15.96 1.26 1.70
CA LEU A 52 -15.55 1.97 2.92
C LEU A 52 -14.32 2.86 2.68
N GLY A 53 -13.55 2.63 1.62
CA GLY A 53 -12.42 3.48 1.28
C GLY A 53 -11.37 2.84 0.38
N THR A 54 -10.21 3.49 0.30
CA THR A 54 -9.08 3.03 -0.51
C THR A 54 -7.77 3.24 0.24
N ARG A 55 -6.94 2.18 0.34
CA ARG A 55 -5.65 2.21 1.04
C ARG A 55 -4.55 1.46 0.28
N LEU A 56 -3.32 1.97 0.39
CA LEU A 56 -2.11 1.21 0.15
C LEU A 56 -1.88 0.33 1.40
N CYS A 57 -2.08 -0.98 1.28
CA CYS A 57 -2.11 -1.87 2.43
C CYS A 57 -0.71 -2.35 2.81
N ARG A 58 0.13 -1.42 3.28
CA ARG A 58 1.49 -1.69 3.80
C ARG A 58 1.63 -1.04 5.18
N PRO A 59 1.62 -1.83 6.28
CA PRO A 59 1.59 -3.29 6.32
C PRO A 59 0.21 -3.88 5.95
N SER A 60 0.13 -5.18 5.65
CA SER A 60 -1.05 -5.81 5.03
C SER A 60 -2.31 -5.71 5.89
N GLU A 61 -2.18 -5.73 7.21
CA GLU A 61 -3.27 -5.61 8.19
C GLU A 61 -4.04 -4.28 8.11
N THR A 62 -3.48 -3.24 7.46
CA THR A 62 -4.19 -1.97 7.23
C THR A 62 -5.42 -2.12 6.32
N VAL A 63 -5.54 -3.25 5.60
CA VAL A 63 -6.76 -3.57 4.85
C VAL A 63 -7.98 -3.73 5.76
N LEU A 64 -7.78 -4.14 7.01
CA LEU A 64 -8.85 -4.34 8.00
C LEU A 64 -9.57 -3.04 8.35
N ASP A 65 -8.98 -1.88 8.08
CA ASP A 65 -9.61 -0.56 8.29
C ASP A 65 -10.66 -0.23 7.22
N ILE A 66 -10.68 -0.98 6.12
CA ILE A 66 -11.57 -0.72 4.97
C ILE A 66 -12.37 -1.97 4.56
N LEU A 67 -12.34 -3.05 5.35
CA LEU A 67 -13.17 -4.23 5.15
C LEU A 67 -14.40 -4.19 6.06
N PRO A 68 -15.55 -4.75 5.63
CA PRO A 68 -16.69 -4.93 6.51
C PRO A 68 -16.37 -5.91 7.66
N ASP A 69 -16.89 -5.61 8.86
CA ASP A 69 -16.55 -6.31 10.11
C ASP A 69 -16.77 -7.83 10.09
N SER A 70 -17.68 -8.31 9.25
CA SER A 70 -18.02 -9.74 9.13
C SER A 70 -16.87 -10.62 8.63
N ALA A 71 -15.82 -10.04 8.04
CA ALA A 71 -14.70 -10.77 7.46
C ALA A 71 -13.50 -10.99 8.41
N ASN A 72 -13.52 -10.41 9.61
CA ASN A 72 -12.32 -10.25 10.44
C ASN A 72 -12.28 -11.22 11.64
N ARG A 73 -12.16 -12.53 11.43
CA ARG A 73 -11.99 -13.52 12.52
C ARG A 73 -10.89 -14.52 12.20
N GLY A 74 -10.02 -14.79 13.17
CA GLY A 74 -8.99 -15.82 13.09
C GLY A 74 -7.97 -15.61 11.96
N ILE A 75 -7.51 -14.38 11.76
CA ILE A 75 -6.59 -14.03 10.67
C ILE A 75 -5.15 -14.15 11.16
N ALA A 76 -4.37 -14.99 10.49
CA ALA A 76 -2.92 -15.05 10.59
C ALA A 76 -2.29 -14.81 9.22
N LYS A 77 -1.11 -14.17 9.21
CA LYS A 77 -0.27 -14.02 8.02
C LYS A 77 0.39 -15.35 7.65
N GLU A 78 0.95 -15.42 6.45
CA GLU A 78 1.67 -16.59 5.95
C GLU A 78 2.91 -16.96 6.79
N ASP A 79 3.51 -15.97 7.47
CA ASP A 79 4.63 -16.17 8.40
C ASP A 79 4.18 -16.62 9.81
N GLY A 80 2.88 -16.82 10.01
CA GLY A 80 2.29 -17.22 11.29
C GLY A 80 1.98 -16.06 12.24
N GLU A 81 2.26 -14.80 11.88
CA GLU A 81 1.89 -13.65 12.70
C GLU A 81 0.35 -13.56 12.82
N LYS A 82 -0.18 -13.69 14.04
CA LYS A 82 -1.62 -13.56 14.31
C LYS A 82 -2.02 -12.09 14.35
N ILE A 83 -2.98 -11.70 13.52
CA ILE A 83 -3.47 -10.32 13.41
C ILE A 83 -4.79 -10.14 14.13
N VAL A 84 -5.71 -11.10 13.98
CA VAL A 84 -7.05 -11.07 14.59
C VAL A 84 -7.34 -12.42 15.24
N ASP A 85 -7.81 -12.40 16.48
CA ASP A 85 -8.20 -13.61 17.19
C ASP A 85 -9.53 -14.19 16.66
N VAL A 86 -9.92 -15.36 17.20
CA VAL A 86 -11.17 -16.04 16.83
C VAL A 86 -12.43 -15.25 17.24
N SER A 87 -12.30 -14.38 18.24
CA SER A 87 -13.37 -13.51 18.71
C SER A 87 -13.54 -12.25 17.84
N GLY A 88 -12.58 -11.95 16.97
CA GLY A 88 -12.57 -10.80 16.08
C GLY A 88 -11.80 -9.58 16.62
N LYS A 89 -11.08 -9.73 17.74
CA LYS A 89 -10.28 -8.66 18.34
C LYS A 89 -8.90 -8.61 17.69
N ARG A 90 -8.41 -7.40 17.40
CA ARG A 90 -7.02 -7.19 16.97
C ARG A 90 -6.07 -7.54 18.11
N ILE A 91 -5.04 -8.33 17.78
CA ILE A 91 -4.02 -8.76 18.75
C ILE A 91 -2.88 -7.71 18.81
N LYS A 92 -2.78 -6.88 17.77
CA LYS A 92 -1.75 -5.84 17.58
C LYS A 92 -2.39 -4.47 17.36
#